data_AF-A0ABD2PIF5-F1
#
_entry.id   AF-A0ABD2PIF5-F1
#
_cell.length_a   1.000
_cell.length_b   1.000
_cell.length_c   1.000
_cell.angle_alpha   90.00
_cell.angle_beta   90.00
_cell.angle_gamma   90.00
#
_symmetry.space_group_name_H-M   'P 1'
#
loop_
_entity.id
_entity.type
_entity.pdbx_description
1 polymer ?
#
loop_
_entity_poly.entity_id
_entity_poly.type
_entity_poly.pdbx_seq_one_letter_code
_entity_poly.pdbx_strand_id
1 'polypeptide(L)'
;MPIFSGFGRNKIIASALLCGSDYSEGVQGVGKNCSLKLFEKYSDEEILDRMRQWRNQPSIFEEFERKLGDKNICTSCGHSGRVQSHNKTGCKTCGTSSGCDFSKYKEERLYIKNEISVRSKAPQDPNFPNEELITEYLTCKDEVSTINLKWTQPDLVNFVKFTTKHLGWEDEMAVTKS
;
A
#
# COMPACT_ATOMS: atom_id res chain seq x y z
N MET A 1 10.10 -6.46 21.00
CA MET A 1 9.79 -6.78 19.59
C MET A 1 8.63 -5.92 19.17
N PRO A 2 8.68 -5.13 18.08
CA PRO A 2 7.48 -4.50 17.57
C PRO A 2 6.65 -5.55 16.83
N ILE A 3 5.41 -5.68 17.29
CA ILE A 3 4.34 -6.47 16.68
C ILE A 3 4.06 -5.85 15.30
N PHE A 4 3.94 -6.67 14.25
CA PHE A 4 3.34 -6.24 12.98
C PHE A 4 1.85 -5.93 13.20
N SER A 5 1.52 -4.81 13.87
CA SER A 5 0.15 -4.38 14.16
C SER A 5 -0.35 -3.32 13.18
N GLY A 6 0.30 -3.17 12.02
CA GLY A 6 0.15 -1.96 11.19
C GLY A 6 -0.35 -2.17 9.77
N PHE A 7 -0.68 -3.39 9.34
CA PHE A 7 -1.12 -3.67 7.97
C PHE A 7 -2.34 -4.59 7.99
N GLY A 8 -3.53 -4.00 8.09
CA GLY A 8 -4.81 -4.70 8.17
C GLY A 8 -5.55 -4.71 6.83
N ARG A 9 -6.84 -5.05 6.89
CA ARG A 9 -7.71 -5.20 5.72
C ARG A 9 -7.77 -3.91 4.91
N ASN A 10 -7.83 -2.76 5.56
CA ASN A 10 -7.95 -1.48 4.87
C ASN A 10 -6.69 -1.11 4.10
N LYS A 11 -5.49 -1.38 4.64
CA LYS A 11 -4.23 -1.20 3.91
C LYS A 11 -4.05 -2.20 2.77
N ILE A 12 -4.60 -3.41 2.90
CA ILE A 12 -4.65 -4.37 1.78
C ILE A 12 -5.52 -3.80 0.64
N ILE A 13 -6.72 -3.31 0.96
CA ILE A 13 -7.63 -2.69 -0.02
C ILE A 13 -6.98 -1.44 -0.63
N ALA A 14 -6.39 -0.58 0.19
CA ALA A 14 -5.63 0.59 -0.25
C ALA A 14 -4.46 0.21 -1.18
N SER A 15 -3.81 -0.92 -0.92
CA SER A 15 -2.76 -1.45 -1.80
C SER A 15 -3.33 -1.91 -3.13
N ALA A 16 -4.50 -2.56 -3.17
CA ALA A 16 -5.17 -2.95 -4.41
C ALA A 16 -5.60 -1.72 -5.23
N LEU A 17 -6.12 -0.68 -4.56
CA LEU A 17 -6.49 0.59 -5.20
C LEU A 17 -5.28 1.32 -5.81
N LEU A 18 -4.11 1.28 -5.16
CA LEU A 18 -2.91 1.99 -5.62
C LEU A 18 -2.06 1.18 -6.59
N CYS A 19 -1.83 -0.10 -6.30
CA CYS A 19 -0.88 -0.95 -7.04
C CYS A 19 -1.55 -1.87 -8.06
N GLY A 20 -2.88 -2.00 -7.99
CA GLY A 20 -3.65 -2.95 -8.77
C GLY A 20 -3.90 -4.28 -8.06
N SER A 21 -4.86 -5.03 -8.61
CA SER A 21 -5.30 -6.37 -8.22
C SER A 21 -6.05 -7.02 -9.39
N ASP A 22 -6.55 -8.24 -9.21
CA ASP A 22 -7.41 -8.87 -10.23
C ASP A 22 -8.71 -8.09 -10.52
N TYR A 23 -9.08 -7.14 -9.64
CA TYR A 23 -10.28 -6.31 -9.75
C TYR A 23 -9.97 -4.84 -10.15
N SER A 24 -8.70 -4.46 -10.32
CA SER A 24 -8.32 -3.08 -10.65
C SER A 24 -6.90 -2.99 -11.21
N GLU A 25 -6.70 -2.14 -12.21
CA GLU A 25 -5.37 -1.82 -12.75
C GLU A 25 -4.50 -0.97 -11.78
N GLY A 26 -5.11 -0.40 -10.74
CA GLY A 26 -4.44 0.51 -9.82
C GLY A 26 -4.15 1.89 -10.42
N VAL A 27 -3.27 2.66 -9.76
CA VAL A 27 -2.90 4.01 -10.18
C VAL A 27 -1.59 3.95 -10.97
N GLN A 28 -1.64 4.39 -12.24
CA GLN A 28 -0.48 4.36 -13.11
C GLN A 28 0.73 5.12 -12.49
N GLY A 29 1.86 4.41 -12.37
CA GLY A 29 3.08 4.98 -11.81
C GLY A 29 3.09 5.12 -10.27
N VAL A 30 2.15 4.49 -9.57
CA VAL A 30 2.22 4.24 -8.13
C VAL A 30 2.45 2.74 -7.92
N GLY A 31 3.57 2.38 -7.31
CA GLY A 31 3.92 0.98 -7.05
C GLY A 31 4.09 0.69 -5.56
N LYS A 32 4.32 -0.59 -5.23
CA LYS A 32 4.48 -1.10 -3.86
C LYS A 32 5.31 -0.22 -2.93
N ASN A 33 6.49 0.23 -3.38
CA ASN A 33 7.39 1.01 -2.52
C ASN A 33 6.81 2.38 -2.15
N CYS A 34 6.07 3.04 -3.04
CA CYS A 34 5.41 4.31 -2.74
C CYS A 34 4.23 4.09 -1.80
N SER A 35 3.45 3.03 -2.02
CA SER A 35 2.31 2.66 -1.19
C SER A 35 2.74 2.29 0.24
N LEU A 36 3.81 1.50 0.41
CA LEU A 36 4.32 1.15 1.75
C LEU A 36 4.77 2.38 2.54
N LYS A 37 5.49 3.31 1.90
CA LYS A 37 5.89 4.58 2.53
C LYS A 37 4.71 5.46 2.93
N LEU A 38 3.62 5.40 2.17
CA LEU A 38 2.37 6.08 2.51
C LEU A 38 1.75 5.46 3.78
N PHE A 39 1.71 4.12 3.83
CA PHE A 39 1.12 3.38 4.94
C PHE A 39 1.91 3.46 6.25
N GLU A 40 3.16 3.93 6.24
CA GLU A 40 3.93 4.23 7.45
C GLU A 40 3.40 5.45 8.22
N LYS A 41 2.66 6.36 7.56
CA LYS A 41 2.15 7.58 8.20
C LYS A 41 0.68 7.53 8.59
N TYR A 42 -0.05 6.57 8.06
CA TYR A 42 -1.48 6.41 8.31
C TYR A 42 -1.73 5.10 9.05
N SER A 43 -2.67 5.12 9.99
CA SER A 43 -3.24 3.91 10.60
C SER A 43 -4.01 3.06 9.56
N ASP A 44 -4.31 1.80 9.90
CA ASP A 44 -5.14 0.96 9.02
C ASP A 44 -6.57 1.52 8.95
N GLU A 45 -7.06 2.05 10.06
CA GLU A 45 -8.41 2.54 10.22
C GLU A 45 -8.66 3.81 9.39
N GLU A 46 -7.67 4.70 9.26
CA GLU A 46 -7.86 5.99 8.58
C GLU A 46 -7.52 5.97 7.08
N ILE A 47 -6.77 4.98 6.58
CA ILE A 47 -6.14 5.07 5.23
C ILE A 47 -7.17 5.27 4.10
N LEU A 48 -8.30 4.57 4.15
CA LEU A 48 -9.34 4.66 3.12
C LEU A 48 -10.03 6.03 3.17
N ASP A 49 -10.30 6.56 4.37
CA ASP A 49 -10.89 7.88 4.55
C ASP A 49 -9.96 8.99 4.08
N ARG A 50 -8.65 8.83 4.30
CA ARG A 50 -7.63 9.75 3.76
C ARG A 50 -7.67 9.78 2.24
N MET A 51 -7.75 8.61 1.59
CA MET A 51 -7.85 8.53 0.12
C MET A 51 -9.11 9.21 -0.42
N ARG A 52 -10.26 9.02 0.23
CA ARG A 52 -11.52 9.71 -0.11
C ARG A 52 -11.42 11.23 -0.03
N GLN A 53 -10.67 11.74 0.95
CA GLN A 53 -10.49 13.17 1.16
C GLN A 53 -9.54 13.84 0.17
N TRP A 54 -8.76 13.07 -0.61
CA TRP A 54 -7.75 13.65 -1.51
C TRP A 54 -8.32 14.64 -2.52
N ARG A 55 -9.52 14.42 -3.05
CA ARG A 55 -10.24 15.38 -3.93
C ARG A 55 -10.79 16.59 -3.18
N ASN A 56 -11.21 16.39 -1.93
CA ASN A 56 -11.98 17.37 -1.18
C ASN A 56 -11.11 18.31 -0.31
N GLN A 57 -9.80 18.05 -0.23
CA GLN A 57 -8.86 18.84 0.58
C GLN A 57 -7.65 19.36 -0.22
N PRO A 58 -7.83 20.06 -1.36
CA PRO A 58 -6.72 20.51 -2.20
C PRO A 58 -5.69 21.35 -1.44
N SER A 59 -6.13 22.12 -0.44
CA SER A 59 -5.27 22.95 0.41
C SER A 59 -4.14 22.20 1.11
N ILE A 60 -4.36 20.94 1.54
CA ILE A 60 -3.31 20.11 2.15
C ILE A 60 -2.24 19.73 1.12
N PHE A 61 -2.67 19.42 -0.10
CA PHE A 61 -1.75 19.10 -1.19
C PHE A 61 -0.94 20.34 -1.60
N GLU A 62 -1.60 21.49 -1.75
CA GLU A 62 -0.95 22.78 -2.02
C GLU A 62 0.03 23.19 -0.92
N GLU A 63 -0.28 22.94 0.35
CA GLU A 63 0.65 23.18 1.46
C GLU A 63 1.91 22.32 1.34
N PHE A 64 1.75 21.04 0.99
CA PHE A 64 2.88 20.14 0.75
C PHE A 64 3.74 20.59 -0.43
N GLU A 65 3.13 20.99 -1.54
CA GLU A 65 3.85 21.55 -2.68
C GLU A 65 4.60 22.82 -2.30
N ARG A 66 3.97 23.74 -1.57
CA ARG A 66 4.59 24.96 -1.06
C ARG A 66 5.78 24.65 -0.15
N LYS A 67 5.65 23.70 0.79
CA LYS A 67 6.75 23.27 1.67
C LYS A 67 7.94 22.72 0.89
N LEU A 68 7.70 21.96 -0.19
CA LEU A 68 8.79 21.46 -1.04
C LEU A 68 9.39 22.51 -1.96
N GLY A 69 8.57 23.45 -2.43
CA GLY A 69 8.94 24.52 -3.35
C GLY A 69 9.68 25.69 -2.69
N ASP A 70 9.65 25.82 -1.37
CA ASP A 70 10.33 26.90 -0.66
C ASP A 70 11.87 26.80 -0.79
N LYS A 71 12.42 27.67 -1.62
CA LYS A 71 13.86 27.80 -1.91
C LYS A 71 14.64 28.45 -0.77
N ASN A 72 13.95 29.04 0.21
CA ASN A 72 14.54 29.65 1.39
C ASN A 72 14.66 28.67 2.56
N ILE A 73 14.24 27.41 2.40
CA ILE A 73 14.35 26.36 3.41
C ILE A 73 15.41 25.34 3.02
N CYS A 74 16.26 24.98 3.98
CA CYS A 74 17.32 24.01 3.81
C CYS A 74 16.71 22.62 3.63
N THR A 75 17.02 21.95 2.52
CA THR A 75 16.50 20.61 2.21
C THR A 75 16.99 19.51 3.15
N SER A 76 18.00 19.81 3.98
CA SER A 76 18.61 18.88 4.92
C SER A 76 18.05 19.00 6.34
N CYS A 77 18.02 20.23 6.90
CA CYS A 77 17.61 20.45 8.28
C CYS A 77 16.25 21.17 8.45
N GLY A 78 15.68 21.74 7.38
CA GLY A 78 14.39 22.42 7.44
C GLY A 78 14.43 23.85 7.98
N HIS A 79 15.61 24.36 8.31
CA HIS A 79 15.77 25.75 8.75
C HIS A 79 16.00 26.71 7.59
N SER A 80 15.81 28.00 7.84
CA SER A 80 16.02 29.06 6.85
C SER A 80 17.46 29.05 6.29
N GLY A 81 17.57 29.22 4.98
CA GLY A 81 18.82 29.19 4.22
C GLY A 81 18.93 27.96 3.31
N ARG A 82 19.85 28.01 2.34
CA ARG A 82 20.11 26.87 1.43
C ARG A 82 21.09 25.88 2.08
N VAL A 83 20.98 24.60 1.73
CA VAL A 83 21.97 23.55 2.10
C VAL A 83 23.40 23.99 1.81
N GLN A 84 23.62 24.60 0.64
CA GLN A 84 24.94 25.07 0.21
C GLN A 84 25.48 26.19 1.13
N SER A 85 24.60 27.02 1.67
CA SER A 85 24.96 28.06 2.63
C SER A 85 25.35 27.42 3.96
N HIS A 86 24.50 26.54 4.49
CA HIS A 86 24.78 25.84 5.75
C HIS A 86 26.07 25.02 5.70
N ASN A 87 26.40 24.40 4.55
CA ASN A 87 27.66 23.69 4.38
C ASN A 87 28.90 24.58 4.56
N LYS A 88 28.80 25.88 4.25
CA LYS A 88 29.93 26.83 4.35
C LYS A 88 29.98 27.56 5.68
N THR A 89 28.84 28.01 6.19
CA THR A 89 28.76 28.93 7.35
C THR A 89 28.08 28.32 8.56
N GLY A 90 27.68 27.05 8.48
CA GLY A 90 26.93 26.38 9.53
C GLY A 90 25.46 26.79 9.57
N CYS A 91 24.72 26.22 10.52
CA CYS A 91 23.31 26.51 10.73
C CYS A 91 23.10 26.96 12.17
N LYS A 92 22.70 28.22 12.35
CA LYS A 92 22.46 28.82 13.67
C LYS A 92 21.45 28.02 14.49
N THR A 93 20.36 27.60 13.87
CA THR A 93 19.29 26.85 14.55
C THR A 93 19.71 25.42 14.89
N CYS A 94 20.58 24.79 14.10
CA CYS A 94 21.19 23.51 14.47
C CYS A 94 22.36 23.65 15.46
N GLY A 95 22.85 24.88 15.71
CA GLY A 95 24.06 25.11 16.50
C GLY A 95 25.36 24.63 15.84
N THR A 96 25.39 24.46 14.52
CA THR A 96 26.56 23.95 13.79
C THR A 96 27.40 25.11 13.24
N SER A 97 28.74 24.98 13.31
CA SER A 97 29.70 25.91 12.70
C SER A 97 29.99 25.60 11.22
N SER A 98 29.70 24.37 10.78
CA SER A 98 29.70 23.94 9.38
C SER A 98 28.66 22.82 9.19
N GLY A 99 27.88 22.85 8.12
CA GLY A 99 26.82 21.87 7.86
C GLY A 99 25.56 22.09 8.71
N CYS A 100 24.71 21.06 8.83
CA CYS A 100 23.47 21.09 9.62
C CYS A 100 23.10 19.67 10.10
N ASP A 101 22.19 19.55 11.07
CA ASP A 101 21.66 18.25 11.53
C ASP A 101 20.57 17.74 10.56
N PHE A 102 20.68 16.47 10.17
CA PHE A 102 19.87 15.83 9.14
C PHE A 102 18.74 14.96 9.71
N SER A 103 18.65 14.81 11.03
CA SER A 103 17.97 13.67 11.64
C SER A 103 16.45 13.59 11.43
N LYS A 104 15.74 14.71 11.26
CA LYS A 104 14.26 14.70 11.18
C LYS A 104 13.69 15.24 9.88
N TYR A 105 14.25 16.35 9.39
CA TYR A 105 13.66 17.04 8.26
C TYR A 105 13.83 16.29 6.93
N LYS A 106 14.93 15.57 6.73
CA LYS A 106 15.16 14.79 5.52
C LYS A 106 14.10 13.71 5.33
N GLU A 107 13.73 13.00 6.40
CA GLU A 107 12.68 11.98 6.38
C GLU A 107 11.31 12.59 6.12
N GLU A 108 10.97 13.68 6.81
CA GLU A 108 9.73 14.43 6.57
C GLU A 108 9.63 14.88 5.10
N ARG A 109 10.72 15.40 4.54
CA ARG A 109 10.76 15.84 3.14
C ARG A 109 10.58 14.69 2.16
N LEU A 110 11.13 13.50 2.46
CA LEU A 110 10.93 12.29 1.65
C LEU A 110 9.48 11.81 1.73
N TYR A 111 8.85 11.88 2.91
CA TYR A 111 7.43 11.57 3.06
C TYR A 111 6.56 12.53 2.24
N ILE A 112 6.76 13.85 2.37
CA ILE A 112 5.98 14.85 1.62
C ILE A 112 6.13 14.64 0.11
N LYS A 113 7.35 14.31 -0.36
CA LYS A 113 7.58 13.93 -1.77
C LYS A 113 6.78 12.71 -2.19
N ASN A 114 6.75 11.68 -1.34
CA ASN A 114 5.99 10.46 -1.61
C ASN A 114 4.48 10.76 -1.66
N GLU A 115 3.97 11.51 -0.69
CA GLU A 115 2.58 11.95 -0.62
C GLU A 115 2.15 12.66 -1.91
N ILE A 116 2.93 13.66 -2.34
CA ILE A 116 2.64 14.39 -3.59
C ILE A 116 2.69 13.46 -4.80
N SER A 117 3.65 12.53 -4.85
CA SER A 117 3.80 11.61 -5.99
C SER A 117 2.63 10.66 -6.18
N VAL A 118 1.95 10.29 -5.09
CA VAL A 118 0.75 9.44 -5.12
C VAL A 118 -0.47 10.31 -5.36
N ARG A 119 -0.64 11.38 -4.58
CA ARG A 119 -1.83 12.24 -4.59
C ARG A 119 -1.98 13.09 -5.85
N SER A 120 -0.91 13.36 -6.58
CA SER A 120 -1.00 14.02 -7.90
C SER A 120 -1.54 13.10 -9.00
N LYS A 121 -1.43 11.77 -8.82
CA LYS A 121 -1.79 10.76 -9.82
C LYS A 121 -3.13 10.11 -9.54
N ALA A 122 -3.39 9.74 -8.29
CA ALA A 122 -4.58 8.97 -7.94
C ALA A 122 -5.91 9.69 -8.30
N PRO A 123 -6.09 10.99 -8.01
CA PRO A 123 -7.32 11.70 -8.37
C PRO A 123 -7.50 11.95 -9.89
N GLN A 124 -6.50 11.65 -10.73
CA GLN A 124 -6.61 11.80 -12.19
C GLN A 124 -7.57 10.78 -12.79
N ASP A 125 -7.66 9.59 -12.18
CA ASP A 125 -8.75 8.66 -12.46
C ASP A 125 -10.01 9.18 -11.75
N PRO A 126 -11.07 9.62 -12.45
CA PRO A 126 -12.28 10.17 -11.81
C PRO A 126 -12.97 9.19 -10.85
N ASN A 127 -12.77 7.88 -11.02
CA ASN A 127 -13.36 6.85 -10.20
C ASN A 127 -12.55 6.56 -8.93
N PHE A 128 -11.39 7.20 -8.74
CA PHE A 128 -10.57 7.00 -7.55
C PHE A 128 -11.10 7.79 -6.33
N PRO A 129 -11.15 7.17 -5.13
CA PRO A 129 -10.98 5.74 -4.89
C PRO A 129 -12.22 4.95 -5.33
N ASN A 130 -12.03 3.75 -5.89
CA ASN A 130 -13.14 2.94 -6.39
C ASN A 130 -13.95 2.37 -5.20
N GLU A 131 -15.08 3.02 -4.88
CA GLU A 131 -15.94 2.64 -3.76
C GLU A 131 -16.65 1.29 -3.98
N GLU A 132 -16.90 0.90 -5.23
CA GLU A 132 -17.47 -0.42 -5.54
C GLU A 132 -16.48 -1.52 -5.15
N LEU A 133 -15.19 -1.34 -5.48
CA LEU A 133 -14.12 -2.27 -5.10
C LEU A 133 -13.90 -2.29 -3.59
N ILE A 134 -13.94 -1.14 -2.93
CA ILE A 134 -13.87 -1.07 -1.46
C ILE A 134 -15.03 -1.87 -0.85
N THR A 135 -16.25 -1.65 -1.35
CA THR A 135 -17.45 -2.34 -0.87
C THR A 135 -17.38 -3.84 -1.12
N GLU A 136 -16.92 -4.26 -2.30
CA GLU A 136 -16.71 -5.67 -2.64
C GLU A 136 -15.79 -6.35 -1.63
N TYR A 137 -14.63 -5.75 -1.36
CA TYR A 137 -13.68 -6.33 -0.43
C TYR A 137 -14.08 -6.23 1.04
N LEU A 138 -15.00 -5.33 1.41
CA LEU A 138 -15.49 -5.18 2.79
C LEU A 138 -16.72 -6.05 3.09
N THR A 139 -17.53 -6.36 2.09
CA THR A 139 -18.78 -7.09 2.25
C THR A 139 -18.52 -8.60 2.31
N CYS A 140 -18.99 -9.25 3.37
CA CYS A 140 -19.08 -10.72 3.39
C CYS A 140 -20.41 -11.11 2.73
N LYS A 141 -20.35 -11.71 1.54
CA LYS A 141 -21.55 -12.15 0.79
C LYS A 141 -21.94 -13.60 1.09
N ASP A 142 -21.11 -14.31 1.84
CA ASP A 142 -21.32 -15.73 2.05
C ASP A 142 -22.30 -15.97 3.19
N GLU A 143 -23.53 -16.36 2.84
CA GLU A 143 -24.37 -17.17 3.72
C GLU A 143 -23.81 -18.60 3.70
N VAL A 144 -22.65 -18.82 4.35
CA VAL A 144 -22.10 -20.16 4.49
C VAL A 144 -23.00 -20.92 5.46
N SER A 145 -23.97 -21.65 4.92
CA SER A 145 -24.68 -22.66 5.70
C SER A 145 -23.65 -23.55 6.40
N THR A 146 -23.86 -23.88 7.67
CA THR A 146 -22.95 -24.76 8.41
C THR A 146 -22.99 -26.16 7.80
N ILE A 147 -22.12 -26.42 6.83
CA ILE A 147 -21.96 -27.74 6.23
C ILE A 147 -21.12 -28.57 7.19
N ASN A 148 -21.65 -29.72 7.64
CA ASN A 148 -20.88 -30.68 8.40
C ASN A 148 -19.95 -31.46 7.46
N LEU A 149 -18.77 -30.90 7.23
CA LEU A 149 -17.72 -31.54 6.45
C LEU A 149 -17.15 -32.71 7.26
N LYS A 150 -17.32 -33.93 6.76
CA LYS A 150 -16.72 -35.14 7.31
C LYS A 150 -15.63 -35.63 6.37
N TRP A 151 -14.44 -35.83 6.91
CA TRP A 151 -13.38 -36.54 6.22
C TRP A 151 -13.66 -38.05 6.30
N THR A 152 -13.63 -38.72 5.16
CA THR A 152 -13.82 -40.18 5.06
C THR A 152 -12.65 -40.81 4.31
N GLN A 153 -12.49 -42.12 4.47
CA GLN A 153 -11.52 -42.87 3.68
C GLN A 153 -11.89 -42.79 2.18
N PRO A 154 -10.93 -42.56 1.26
CA PRO A 154 -11.19 -42.56 -0.18
C PRO A 154 -11.67 -43.94 -0.67
N ASP A 155 -12.61 -43.93 -1.62
CA ASP A 155 -13.05 -45.15 -2.30
C ASP A 155 -12.11 -45.46 -3.46
N LEU A 156 -11.24 -46.44 -3.25
CA LEU A 156 -10.23 -46.87 -4.20
C LEU A 156 -10.83 -47.34 -5.53
N VAL A 157 -11.93 -48.08 -5.49
CA VAL A 157 -12.55 -48.67 -6.68
C VAL A 157 -13.14 -47.57 -7.55
N ASN A 158 -13.82 -46.61 -6.94
CA ASN A 158 -14.40 -45.48 -7.66
C ASN A 158 -13.32 -44.50 -8.13
N PHE A 159 -12.23 -44.33 -7.39
CA PHE A 159 -11.08 -43.54 -7.83
C PHE A 159 -10.44 -44.12 -9.10
N VAL A 160 -10.11 -45.42 -9.10
CA VAL A 160 -9.52 -46.09 -10.28
C VAL A 160 -10.45 -45.97 -11.50
N LYS A 161 -11.75 -46.27 -11.33
CA LYS A 161 -12.74 -46.10 -12.42
C LYS A 161 -12.78 -44.67 -12.97
N PHE A 162 -12.71 -43.67 -12.09
CA PHE A 162 -12.71 -42.27 -12.48
C PHE A 162 -11.46 -41.91 -13.29
N THR A 163 -10.28 -42.30 -12.82
CA THR A 163 -9.00 -41.98 -13.49
C THR A 163 -8.82 -42.72 -14.80
N THR A 164 -9.20 -44.00 -14.88
CA THR A 164 -9.14 -44.76 -16.13
C THR A 164 -10.08 -44.16 -17.18
N LYS A 165 -11.29 -43.76 -16.78
CA LYS A 165 -12.27 -43.17 -17.69
C LYS A 165 -11.92 -41.74 -18.14
N HIS A 166 -11.52 -40.88 -17.21
CA HIS A 166 -11.42 -39.44 -17.47
C HIS A 166 -9.99 -38.97 -17.73
N LEU A 167 -8.99 -39.71 -17.23
CA LEU A 167 -7.57 -39.38 -17.38
C LEU A 167 -6.82 -40.41 -18.24
N GLY A 168 -7.48 -41.51 -18.64
CA GLY A 168 -6.86 -42.58 -19.43
C GLY A 168 -5.75 -43.31 -18.69
N TRP A 169 -5.77 -43.28 -17.35
CA TRP A 169 -4.77 -43.94 -16.53
C TRP A 169 -4.91 -45.46 -16.63
N GLU A 170 -3.79 -46.18 -16.64
CA GLU A 170 -3.82 -47.62 -16.40
C GLU A 170 -4.11 -47.90 -14.92
N ASP A 171 -4.81 -49.00 -14.67
CA ASP A 171 -5.30 -49.34 -13.32
C ASP A 171 -4.15 -49.47 -12.31
N GLU A 172 -3.00 -50.04 -12.71
CA GLU A 172 -1.81 -50.14 -11.84
C GLU A 172 -1.27 -48.77 -11.42
N MET A 173 -1.27 -47.82 -12.36
CA MET A 173 -0.84 -46.45 -12.07
C MET A 173 -1.83 -45.75 -11.15
N ALA A 174 -3.12 -45.97 -11.34
CA ALA A 174 -4.16 -45.40 -10.47
C ALA A 174 -4.08 -45.93 -9.03
N VAL A 175 -3.89 -47.25 -8.87
CA VAL A 175 -3.71 -47.88 -7.54
C VAL A 175 -2.43 -47.40 -6.86
N THR A 176 -1.35 -47.16 -7.62
CA THR A 176 -0.08 -46.66 -7.05
C THR A 176 -0.17 -45.20 -6.57
N LYS A 177 -1.15 -44.43 -7.07
CA LYS A 177 -1.32 -42.98 -6.80
C LYS A 177 -2.47 -42.65 -5.85
N SER A 178 -3.20 -43.66 -5.40
CA SER A 178 -4.30 -43.54 -4.42
C SER A 178 -3.80 -43.72 -2.99
#